data_AF-A0A8H7CBE0-F1
#
_entry.id   AF-A0A8H7CBE0-F1
#
_cell.length_a   1.000
_cell.length_b   1.000
_cell.length_c   1.000
_cell.angle_alpha   90.00
_cell.angle_beta   90.00
_cell.angle_gamma   90.00
#
_symmetry.space_group_name_H-M   'P 1'
#
loop_
_entity.id
_entity.type
_entity.pdbx_description
1 polymer ?
#
loop_
_entity_poly.entity_id
_entity_poly.type
_entity_poly.pdbx_seq_one_letter_code
_entity_poly.pdbx_strand_id
1 'polypeptide(L)'
;MVQDASSTGSASPFEVLDQLYLTILASARRQSELIQILCAIVIFRLVPRTIDQLFGLAQGETRLILRGLHSVLNIPWDDEDEIVSHHASFFDFLNNHDRSGNFCVGILNNQISLARSLLQVYAGPFQCKNIHFLSRLIRFIGSLPPSDAVAELFPLIGSINPDYIFHPEEYQLEYDYFEDIVSWLKNNPSAPADVIQLWEDYTFMFSIDNMPWSAEGTSVKHNVPFSLELLHNHLV
;
A
#
# COMPACT_ATOMS: atom_id res chain seq x y z
N MET A 1 -49.20 28.48 25.44
CA MET A 1 -48.82 27.87 24.17
C MET A 1 -47.36 27.49 24.28
N VAL A 2 -47.11 26.19 24.37
CA VAL A 2 -45.78 25.59 24.50
C VAL A 2 -45.18 25.51 23.09
N GLN A 3 -43.97 26.04 22.91
CA GLN A 3 -43.12 25.72 21.77
C GLN A 3 -41.87 25.04 22.34
N ASP A 4 -41.93 23.72 22.46
CA ASP A 4 -40.73 22.89 22.57
C ASP A 4 -40.49 22.27 21.21
N ALA A 5 -39.62 22.93 20.43
CA ALA A 5 -39.01 22.34 19.26
C ALA A 5 -37.90 21.38 19.73
N SER A 6 -38.29 20.13 19.99
CA SER A 6 -37.37 19.01 20.11
C SER A 6 -36.74 18.76 18.73
N SER A 7 -35.59 19.40 18.46
CA SER A 7 -34.69 18.99 17.39
C SER A 7 -34.06 17.65 17.77
N THR A 8 -34.73 16.56 17.44
CA THR A 8 -34.16 15.21 17.42
C THR A 8 -33.13 15.16 16.28
N GLY A 9 -31.91 15.61 16.58
CA GLY A 9 -30.75 15.21 15.81
C GLY A 9 -30.69 13.69 15.84
N SER A 10 -30.86 13.06 14.69
CA SER A 10 -30.74 11.62 14.53
C SER A 10 -29.32 11.20 14.90
N ALA A 11 -29.10 10.87 16.16
CA ALA A 11 -27.88 10.20 16.62
C ALA A 11 -27.64 9.02 15.68
N SER A 12 -26.47 9.00 15.03
CA SER A 12 -26.06 7.86 14.21
C SER A 12 -26.19 6.60 15.06
N PRO A 13 -26.68 5.46 14.52
CA PRO A 13 -26.78 4.21 15.28
C PRO A 13 -25.43 3.72 15.83
N PHE A 14 -24.31 4.31 15.36
CA PHE A 14 -22.96 4.02 15.82
C PHE A 14 -22.36 5.07 16.76
N GLU A 15 -23.05 6.16 17.10
CA GLU A 15 -22.44 7.30 17.80
C GLU A 15 -21.79 6.92 19.13
N VAL A 16 -22.47 6.10 19.95
CA VAL A 16 -21.90 5.61 21.23
C VAL A 16 -20.68 4.72 21.01
N LEU A 17 -20.72 3.89 19.96
CA LEU A 17 -19.61 3.00 19.62
C LEU A 17 -18.41 3.77 19.08
N ASP A 18 -18.65 4.79 18.26
CA ASP A 18 -17.65 5.69 17.71
C ASP A 18 -16.95 6.47 18.83
N GLN A 19 -17.71 6.98 19.81
CA GLN A 19 -17.15 7.61 21.01
C GLN A 19 -16.26 6.65 21.82
N LEU A 20 -16.66 5.38 21.96
CA LEU A 20 -15.85 4.37 22.60
C LEU A 20 -14.53 4.13 21.83
N TYR A 21 -14.59 3.96 20.51
CA TYR A 21 -13.40 3.78 19.68
C TYR A 21 -12.47 4.99 19.75
N LEU A 22 -13.00 6.21 19.65
CA LEU A 22 -12.22 7.43 19.83
C LEU A 22 -11.53 7.49 21.19
N THR A 23 -12.23 7.12 22.26
CA THR A 23 -11.66 7.10 23.61
C THR A 23 -10.51 6.11 23.74
N ILE A 24 -10.68 4.89 23.20
CA ILE A 24 -9.64 3.86 23.20
C ILE A 24 -8.43 4.33 22.40
N LEU A 25 -8.63 4.85 21.19
CA LEU A 25 -7.58 5.32 20.31
C LEU A 25 -6.83 6.52 20.90
N ALA A 26 -7.55 7.49 21.48
CA ALA A 26 -6.96 8.67 22.13
C ALA A 26 -6.10 8.33 23.37
N SER A 27 -6.33 7.16 23.99
CA SER A 27 -5.53 6.72 25.15
C SER A 27 -4.09 6.31 24.78
N ALA A 28 -3.81 6.06 23.49
CA ALA A 28 -2.48 5.70 23.04
C ALA A 28 -1.51 6.89 23.13
N ARG A 29 -0.30 6.65 23.66
CA ARG A 29 0.72 7.70 23.82
C ARG A 29 1.45 8.04 22.51
N ARG A 30 1.61 7.05 21.64
CA ARG A 30 2.40 7.13 20.40
C ARG A 30 1.47 7.22 19.20
N GLN A 31 0.77 8.35 19.10
CA GLN A 31 -0.32 8.55 18.16
C GLN A 31 0.12 8.48 16.70
N SER A 32 1.27 9.07 16.38
CA SER A 32 1.79 9.07 15.00
C SER A 32 2.11 7.67 14.52
N GLU A 33 2.81 6.88 15.35
CA GLU A 33 3.14 5.49 15.03
C GLU A 33 1.90 4.61 15.04
N LEU A 34 0.97 4.83 15.97
CA LEU A 34 -0.30 4.10 16.00
C LEU A 34 -1.05 4.24 14.68
N ILE A 35 -1.20 5.46 14.15
CA ILE A 35 -1.93 5.69 12.90
C ILE A 35 -1.26 4.95 11.74
N GLN A 36 0.08 5.01 11.63
CA GLN A 36 0.82 4.29 10.58
C GLN A 36 0.64 2.77 10.68
N ILE A 37 0.70 2.23 11.90
CA ILE A 37 0.47 0.81 12.17
C ILE A 37 -0.96 0.41 11.82
N LEU A 38 -1.97 1.21 12.21
CA LEU A 38 -3.37 0.95 11.86
C LEU A 38 -3.59 0.99 10.34
N CYS A 39 -2.94 1.91 9.62
CA CYS A 39 -2.99 1.95 8.16
C CYS A 39 -2.44 0.65 7.57
N ALA A 40 -1.27 0.20 8.04
CA ALA A 40 -0.65 -1.04 7.58
C ALA A 40 -1.53 -2.27 7.85
N ILE A 41 -2.16 -2.35 9.02
CA ILE A 41 -3.07 -3.45 9.38
C ILE A 41 -4.33 -3.43 8.51
N VAL A 42 -4.99 -2.28 8.40
CA VAL A 42 -6.27 -2.19 7.67
C VAL A 42 -6.08 -2.40 6.17
N ILE A 43 -5.03 -1.81 5.58
CA ILE A 43 -4.83 -1.82 4.12
C ILE A 43 -4.12 -3.10 3.68
N PHE A 44 -3.13 -3.59 4.43
CA PHE A 44 -2.26 -4.71 4.02
C PHE A 44 -2.39 -5.97 4.88
N ARG A 45 -3.07 -5.91 6.03
CA ARG A 45 -3.17 -7.02 7.01
C ARG A 45 -1.79 -7.52 7.45
N LEU A 46 -0.86 -6.59 7.67
CA LEU A 46 0.50 -6.96 8.08
C LEU A 46 0.52 -7.60 9.47
N VAL A 47 1.45 -8.54 9.63
CA VAL A 47 1.77 -9.19 10.90
C VAL A 47 2.73 -8.30 11.74
N PRO A 48 2.77 -8.44 13.08
CA PRO A 48 3.57 -7.58 13.96
C PRO A 48 5.03 -7.47 13.54
N ARG A 49 5.67 -8.58 13.15
CA ARG A 49 7.08 -8.59 12.74
C ARG A 49 7.33 -7.75 11.49
N THR A 50 6.47 -7.87 10.48
CA THR A 50 6.59 -7.11 9.25
C THR A 50 6.37 -5.62 9.51
N ILE A 51 5.47 -5.27 10.43
CA ILE A 51 5.24 -3.87 10.83
C ILE A 51 6.47 -3.30 11.54
N ASP A 52 7.08 -4.04 12.47
CA ASP A 52 8.31 -3.61 13.14
C ASP A 52 9.43 -3.34 12.12
N GLN A 53 9.61 -4.25 11.15
CA GLN A 53 10.59 -4.08 10.08
C GLN A 53 10.27 -2.88 9.18
N LEU A 54 9.00 -2.74 8.77
CA LEU A 54 8.54 -1.69 7.87
C LEU A 54 8.76 -0.29 8.44
N PHE A 55 8.53 -0.11 9.75
CA PHE A 55 8.67 1.18 10.42
C PHE A 55 9.98 1.33 11.21
N GLY A 56 10.93 0.40 11.05
CA GLY A 56 12.23 0.44 11.75
C GLY A 56 12.11 0.40 13.27
N LEU A 57 11.09 -0.27 13.79
CA LEU A 57 10.84 -0.41 15.22
C LEU A 57 11.66 -1.57 15.81
N ALA A 58 11.87 -1.54 17.12
CA ALA A 58 12.43 -2.69 17.83
C ALA A 58 11.45 -3.88 17.77
N GLN A 59 11.96 -5.11 17.80
CA GLN A 59 11.12 -6.30 17.81
C GLN A 59 10.14 -6.28 19.00
N GLY A 60 8.84 -6.45 18.72
CA GLY A 60 7.75 -6.42 19.68
C GLY A 60 7.20 -5.02 19.97
N GLU A 61 7.79 -3.97 19.42
CA GLU A 61 7.38 -2.59 19.66
C GLU A 61 6.00 -2.30 19.09
N THR A 62 5.64 -2.90 17.94
CA THR A 62 4.28 -2.85 17.39
C THR A 62 3.23 -3.28 18.42
N ARG A 63 3.48 -4.40 19.14
CA ARG A 63 2.57 -4.84 20.21
C ARG A 63 2.52 -3.86 21.37
N LEU A 64 3.66 -3.27 21.74
CA LEU A 64 3.72 -2.26 22.80
C LEU A 64 2.93 -1.00 22.45
N ILE A 65 2.95 -0.57 21.19
CA ILE A 65 2.13 0.55 20.70
C ILE A 65 0.65 0.17 20.73
N LEU A 66 0.31 -1.05 20.30
CA LEU A 66 -1.08 -1.54 20.22
C LEU A 66 -1.64 -2.03 21.56
N ARG A 67 -0.86 -2.12 22.63
CA ARG A 67 -1.30 -2.69 23.92
C ARG A 67 -2.55 -2.04 24.53
N GLY A 68 -2.83 -0.78 24.18
CA GLY A 68 -4.05 -0.09 24.63
C GLY A 68 -5.32 -0.52 23.89
N LEU A 69 -5.17 -1.25 22.78
CA LEU A 69 -6.23 -1.57 21.83
C LEU A 69 -6.69 -3.04 21.90
N HIS A 70 -6.25 -3.83 22.89
CA HIS A 70 -6.68 -5.23 23.04
C HIS A 70 -8.20 -5.42 23.16
N SER A 71 -8.94 -4.38 23.54
CA SER A 71 -10.41 -4.39 23.60
C SER A 71 -11.08 -4.34 22.23
N VAL A 72 -10.36 -3.90 21.18
CA VAL A 72 -10.89 -3.76 19.82
C VAL A 72 -10.10 -4.55 18.78
N LEU A 73 -8.86 -4.93 19.09
CA LEU A 73 -7.98 -5.74 18.27
C LEU A 73 -7.59 -7.03 18.99
N ASN A 74 -7.59 -8.14 18.24
CA ASN A 74 -6.87 -9.35 18.59
C ASN A 74 -5.40 -9.16 18.17
N ILE A 75 -4.52 -9.01 19.16
CA ILE A 75 -3.09 -8.83 18.94
C ILE A 75 -2.42 -10.16 19.30
N PRO A 76 -1.94 -10.94 18.32
CA PRO A 76 -1.42 -12.28 18.57
C PRO A 76 -0.08 -12.24 19.31
N TRP A 77 0.23 -13.33 19.99
CA TRP A 77 1.54 -13.54 20.61
C TRP A 77 2.60 -13.97 19.59
N ASP A 78 2.20 -14.74 18.58
CA ASP A 78 3.06 -15.11 17.45
C ASP A 78 3.34 -13.87 16.58
N ASP A 79 4.59 -13.77 16.11
CA ASP A 79 5.10 -12.71 15.25
C ASP A 79 4.61 -12.83 13.80
N GLU A 80 4.13 -14.01 13.42
CA GLU A 80 3.68 -14.37 12.08
C GLU A 80 2.15 -14.40 11.93
N ASP A 81 1.40 -14.19 13.02
CA ASP A 81 -0.06 -14.16 12.99
C ASP A 81 -0.60 -12.75 12.68
N GLU A 82 -1.72 -12.69 11.96
CA GLU A 82 -2.36 -11.42 11.61
C GLU A 82 -3.00 -10.72 12.82
N ILE A 83 -2.90 -9.39 12.85
CA ILE A 83 -3.69 -8.55 13.75
C ILE A 83 -5.07 -8.34 13.12
N VAL A 84 -6.12 -8.76 13.82
CA VAL A 84 -7.51 -8.65 13.34
C VAL A 84 -8.36 -7.85 14.33
N SER A 85 -9.41 -7.18 13.85
CA SER A 85 -10.38 -6.55 14.75
C SER A 85 -11.31 -7.59 15.37
N HIS A 86 -11.73 -7.36 16.62
CA HIS A 86 -12.76 -8.19 17.25
C HIS A 86 -14.13 -7.98 16.61
N HIS A 87 -14.33 -6.85 15.93
CA HIS A 87 -15.56 -6.52 15.24
C HIS A 87 -15.29 -5.71 13.98
N ALA A 88 -15.91 -6.10 12.86
CA ALA A 88 -15.73 -5.46 11.56
C ALA A 88 -15.97 -3.94 11.59
N SER A 89 -16.92 -3.49 12.43
CA SER A 89 -17.24 -2.07 12.58
C SER A 89 -16.08 -1.19 13.03
N PHE A 90 -15.04 -1.76 13.66
CA PHE A 90 -13.85 -0.99 14.05
C PHE A 90 -13.03 -0.60 12.81
N PHE A 91 -12.84 -1.52 11.86
CA PHE A 91 -12.19 -1.20 10.59
C PHE A 91 -13.09 -0.33 9.71
N ASP A 92 -14.41 -0.51 9.73
CA ASP A 92 -15.34 0.40 9.04
C ASP A 92 -15.28 1.81 9.62
N PHE A 93 -15.11 1.93 10.94
CA PHE A 93 -14.90 3.19 11.64
C PHE A 93 -13.60 3.87 11.19
N LEU A 94 -12.47 3.15 11.19
CA LEU A 94 -11.17 3.68 10.77
C LEU A 94 -11.12 4.11 9.30
N ASN A 95 -11.93 3.49 8.43
CA ASN A 95 -12.00 3.88 7.01
C ASN A 95 -12.94 5.05 6.75
N ASN A 96 -13.74 5.48 7.74
CA ASN A 96 -14.69 6.58 7.60
C ASN A 96 -14.16 7.83 8.31
N HIS A 97 -13.80 8.85 7.53
CA HIS A 97 -13.26 10.11 8.04
C HIS A 97 -14.24 10.84 8.96
N ASP A 98 -15.54 10.85 8.66
CA ASP A 98 -16.55 11.55 9.44
C ASP A 98 -16.74 10.92 10.84
N ARG A 99 -16.44 9.62 10.97
CA ARG A 99 -16.53 8.88 12.23
C ARG A 99 -15.23 8.94 13.03
N SER A 100 -14.09 8.75 12.36
CA SER A 100 -12.78 8.56 13.02
C SER A 100 -11.90 9.81 13.09
N GLY A 101 -12.22 10.85 12.31
CA GLY A 101 -11.47 12.10 12.28
C GLY A 101 -9.98 11.87 12.04
N ASN A 102 -9.14 12.31 12.99
CA ASN A 102 -7.68 12.20 12.90
C ASN A 102 -7.16 10.75 12.89
N PHE A 103 -7.98 9.78 13.25
CA PHE A 103 -7.64 8.35 13.22
C PHE A 103 -7.97 7.69 11.89
N CYS A 104 -8.52 8.43 10.93
CA CYS A 104 -8.90 7.88 9.65
C CYS A 104 -7.67 7.39 8.87
N VAL A 105 -7.66 6.10 8.55
CA VAL A 105 -6.56 5.46 7.79
C VAL A 105 -6.65 5.75 6.29
N GLY A 106 -7.84 6.14 5.81
CA GLY A 106 -8.10 6.48 4.41
C GLY A 106 -7.67 7.89 3.99
N ILE A 107 -7.05 8.67 4.89
CA ILE A 107 -6.53 10.00 4.53
C ILE A 107 -5.29 9.85 3.66
N LEU A 108 -5.23 10.61 2.56
CA LEU A 108 -4.16 10.57 1.58
C LEU A 108 -2.75 10.65 2.19
N ASN A 109 -2.52 11.55 3.15
CA ASN A 109 -1.20 11.70 3.80
C ASN A 109 -0.76 10.42 4.53
N ASN A 110 -1.71 9.72 5.18
CA ASN A 110 -1.40 8.46 5.87
C ASN A 110 -1.09 7.35 4.85
N GLN A 111 -1.86 7.30 3.75
CA GLN A 111 -1.63 6.36 2.66
C GLN A 111 -0.30 6.60 1.94
N ILE A 112 0.06 7.85 1.67
CA ILE A 112 1.36 8.22 1.09
C ILE A 112 2.50 7.83 2.03
N SER A 113 2.39 8.12 3.33
CA SER A 113 3.42 7.72 4.29
C SER A 113 3.59 6.20 4.36
N LEU A 114 2.50 5.44 4.28
CA LEU A 114 2.54 3.99 4.20
C LEU A 114 3.18 3.52 2.89
N ALA A 115 2.75 4.06 1.74
CA ALA A 115 3.31 3.73 0.42
C ALA A 115 4.82 3.98 0.38
N ARG A 116 5.26 5.13 0.88
CA ARG A 116 6.68 5.48 1.01
C ARG A 116 7.44 4.46 1.85
N SER A 117 6.93 4.08 3.01
CA SER A 117 7.59 3.10 3.90
C SER A 117 7.70 1.74 3.21
N LEU A 118 6.63 1.31 2.53
CA LEU A 118 6.60 0.05 1.78
C LEU A 118 7.59 0.07 0.61
N LEU A 119 7.59 1.15 -0.17
CA LEU A 119 8.52 1.34 -1.27
C LEU A 119 9.97 1.37 -0.80
N GLN A 120 10.28 1.98 0.35
CA GLN A 120 11.63 1.98 0.92
C GLN A 120 12.13 0.57 1.25
N VAL A 121 11.25 -0.35 1.64
CA VAL A 121 11.63 -1.76 1.84
C VAL A 121 12.04 -2.40 0.52
N TYR A 122 11.32 -2.14 -0.57
CA TYR A 122 11.62 -2.69 -1.89
C TYR A 122 12.79 -2.02 -2.61
N ALA A 123 12.97 -0.72 -2.41
CA ALA A 123 14.09 0.08 -2.92
C ALA A 123 15.38 -0.13 -2.11
N GLY A 124 15.26 -0.66 -0.88
CA GLY A 124 16.37 -0.85 0.03
C GLY A 124 17.19 -2.13 -0.23
N PRO A 125 18.32 -2.29 0.47
CA PRO A 125 19.16 -3.50 0.35
C PRO A 125 18.48 -4.76 0.90
N PHE A 126 17.44 -4.60 1.73
CA PHE A 126 16.62 -5.68 2.27
C PHE A 126 15.48 -6.01 1.30
N GLN A 127 15.84 -6.65 0.19
CA GLN A 127 14.91 -6.99 -0.88
C GLN A 127 13.86 -7.99 -0.36
N CYS A 128 12.65 -7.50 -0.05
CA CYS A 128 11.51 -8.38 0.22
C CYS A 128 11.10 -9.06 -1.07
N LYS A 129 11.41 -10.36 -1.22
CA LYS A 129 11.10 -11.14 -2.42
C LYS A 129 9.66 -11.65 -2.47
N ASN A 130 8.76 -11.11 -1.64
CA ASN A 130 7.37 -11.55 -1.63
C ASN A 130 6.60 -10.85 -2.76
N ILE A 131 6.31 -11.59 -3.82
CA ILE A 131 5.69 -11.07 -5.05
C ILE A 131 4.24 -10.69 -4.81
N HIS A 132 3.49 -11.51 -4.04
CA HIS A 132 2.13 -11.18 -3.62
C HIS A 132 2.06 -9.87 -2.84
N PHE A 133 3.11 -9.55 -2.09
CA PHE A 133 3.20 -8.28 -1.38
C PHE A 133 3.46 -7.11 -2.34
N LEU A 134 4.28 -7.32 -3.38
CA LEU A 134 4.59 -6.30 -4.39
C LEU A 134 3.38 -5.99 -5.28
N SER A 135 2.61 -7.00 -5.70
CA SER A 135 1.39 -6.77 -6.49
C SER A 135 0.34 -5.98 -5.69
N ARG A 136 0.16 -6.29 -4.41
CA ARG A 136 -0.72 -5.53 -3.51
C ARG A 136 -0.22 -4.09 -3.32
N LEU A 137 1.10 -3.89 -3.24
CA LEU A 137 1.70 -2.57 -3.16
C LEU A 137 1.45 -1.76 -4.44
N ILE A 138 1.69 -2.34 -5.61
CA ILE A 138 1.45 -1.70 -6.91
C ILE A 138 -0.02 -1.29 -7.03
N ARG A 139 -0.95 -2.20 -6.73
CA ARG A 139 -2.39 -1.90 -6.75
C ARG A 139 -2.76 -0.81 -5.75
N PHE A 140 -2.15 -0.80 -4.58
CA PHE A 140 -2.35 0.26 -3.58
C PHE A 140 -1.85 1.61 -4.11
N ILE A 141 -0.65 1.68 -4.67
CA ILE A 141 -0.10 2.91 -5.28
C ILE A 141 -1.01 3.38 -6.42
N GLY A 142 -1.43 2.47 -7.31
CA GLY A 142 -2.34 2.76 -8.42
C GLY A 142 -3.71 3.27 -7.98
N SER A 143 -4.13 2.99 -6.75
CA SER A 143 -5.37 3.51 -6.17
C SER A 143 -5.26 4.92 -5.59
N LEU A 144 -4.03 5.45 -5.43
CA LEU A 144 -3.83 6.79 -4.87
C LEU A 144 -4.28 7.85 -5.88
N PRO A 145 -5.01 8.90 -5.44
CA PRO A 145 -5.43 9.97 -6.32
C PRO A 145 -4.23 10.76 -6.86
N PRO A 146 -4.23 11.14 -8.16
CA PRO A 146 -3.18 11.99 -8.71
C PRO A 146 -3.09 13.33 -7.97
N SER A 147 -1.90 13.70 -7.50
CA SER A 147 -1.66 14.94 -6.78
C SER A 147 -0.17 15.26 -6.67
N ASP A 148 0.19 16.50 -6.34
CA ASP A 148 1.59 16.86 -6.07
C ASP A 148 2.13 16.14 -4.82
N ALA A 149 1.26 15.72 -3.91
CA ALA A 149 1.66 15.01 -2.69
C ALA A 149 2.26 13.63 -2.99
N VAL A 150 1.78 12.93 -4.03
CA VAL A 150 2.33 11.62 -4.40
C VAL A 150 3.67 11.72 -5.13
N ALA A 151 4.13 12.92 -5.48
CA ALA A 151 5.37 13.11 -6.22
C ALA A 151 6.62 12.63 -5.45
N GLU A 152 6.55 12.59 -4.11
CA GLU A 152 7.63 12.03 -3.29
C GLU A 152 7.86 10.53 -3.51
N LEU A 153 6.87 9.82 -4.08
CA LEU A 153 6.96 8.38 -4.32
C LEU A 153 7.73 8.04 -5.60
N PHE A 154 7.80 8.95 -6.58
CA PHE A 154 8.39 8.63 -7.89
C PHE A 154 9.86 8.19 -7.84
N PRO A 155 10.77 8.82 -7.07
CA PRO A 155 12.15 8.35 -6.97
C PRO A 155 12.22 6.93 -6.40
N LEU A 156 11.33 6.60 -5.45
CA LEU A 156 11.28 5.26 -4.88
C LEU A 156 10.72 4.24 -5.88
N ILE A 157 9.66 4.60 -6.60
CA ILE A 157 9.07 3.77 -7.67
C ILE A 157 10.10 3.48 -8.78
N GLY A 158 10.88 4.48 -9.19
CA GLY A 158 11.96 4.30 -10.17
C GLY A 158 13.14 3.46 -9.66
N SER A 159 13.30 3.33 -8.33
CA SER A 159 14.35 2.52 -7.71
C SER A 159 13.95 1.08 -7.39
N ILE A 160 12.67 0.73 -7.53
CA ILE A 160 12.24 -0.67 -7.40
C ILE A 160 12.89 -1.43 -8.55
N ASN A 161 13.56 -2.55 -8.25
CA ASN A 161 13.95 -3.48 -9.30
C ASN A 161 12.72 -4.33 -9.69
N PRO A 162 12.16 -4.15 -10.90
CA PRO A 162 10.97 -4.87 -11.31
C PRO A 162 11.25 -6.35 -11.61
N ASP A 163 12.52 -6.78 -11.69
CA ASP A 163 12.92 -8.20 -11.79
C ASP A 163 12.32 -9.05 -10.65
N TYR A 164 11.99 -8.46 -9.49
CA TYR A 164 11.28 -9.16 -8.42
C TYR A 164 9.86 -9.62 -8.82
N ILE A 165 9.29 -9.06 -9.88
CA ILE A 165 7.97 -9.39 -10.39
C ILE A 165 8.07 -10.52 -11.43
N PHE A 166 9.22 -10.66 -12.09
CA PHE A 166 9.48 -11.68 -13.11
C PHE A 166 9.97 -12.99 -12.48
N HIS A 167 9.18 -13.59 -11.59
CA HIS A 167 9.47 -14.96 -11.15
C HIS A 167 8.64 -15.98 -11.93
N PRO A 168 9.30 -16.86 -12.71
CA PRO A 168 8.64 -17.84 -13.57
C PRO A 168 7.93 -18.98 -12.81
N GLU A 169 7.94 -18.97 -11.49
CA GLU A 169 7.25 -19.99 -10.69
C GLU A 169 5.81 -19.58 -10.32
N GLU A 170 5.43 -18.30 -10.54
CA GLU A 170 4.13 -17.72 -10.17
C GLU A 170 3.38 -17.12 -11.39
N TYR A 171 3.44 -17.78 -12.55
CA TYR A 171 2.79 -17.38 -13.84
C TYR A 171 1.25 -17.23 -13.82
N GLN A 172 0.60 -17.24 -12.65
CA GLN A 172 -0.82 -16.88 -12.53
C GLN A 172 -1.04 -15.41 -12.15
N LEU A 173 0.03 -14.62 -11.96
CA LEU A 173 -0.11 -13.20 -11.70
C LEU A 173 -0.73 -12.50 -12.91
N GLU A 174 -1.80 -11.74 -12.66
CA GLU A 174 -2.55 -11.01 -13.67
C GLU A 174 -1.62 -9.99 -14.35
N TYR A 175 -1.58 -10.04 -15.69
CA TYR A 175 -0.85 -9.11 -16.55
C TYR A 175 -1.17 -7.62 -16.25
N ASP A 176 -2.34 -7.40 -15.65
CA ASP A 176 -2.95 -6.10 -15.42
C ASP A 176 -2.15 -5.19 -14.47
N TYR A 177 -1.28 -5.73 -13.59
CA TYR A 177 -0.57 -4.89 -12.59
C TYR A 177 0.41 -3.88 -13.20
N PHE A 178 1.12 -4.28 -14.25
CA PHE A 178 2.08 -3.41 -14.93
C PHE A 178 1.37 -2.32 -15.74
N GLU A 179 0.25 -2.65 -16.35
CA GLU A 179 -0.59 -1.68 -17.06
C GLU A 179 -1.23 -0.69 -16.08
N ASP A 180 -1.64 -1.15 -14.90
CA ASP A 180 -2.22 -0.29 -13.85
C ASP A 180 -1.21 0.76 -13.37
N ILE A 181 0.05 0.38 -13.09
CA ILE A 181 1.07 1.33 -12.64
C ILE A 181 1.49 2.30 -13.74
N VAL A 182 1.65 1.83 -14.98
CA VAL A 182 1.96 2.71 -16.12
C VAL A 182 0.83 3.69 -16.36
N SER A 183 -0.42 3.22 -16.34
CA SER A 183 -1.60 4.06 -16.48
C SER A 183 -1.69 5.09 -15.36
N TRP A 184 -1.43 4.68 -14.12
CA TRP A 184 -1.38 5.59 -12.98
C TRP A 184 -0.27 6.64 -13.13
N LEU A 185 0.96 6.24 -13.49
CA LEU A 185 2.08 7.17 -13.71
C LEU A 185 1.76 8.19 -14.80
N LYS A 186 1.19 7.76 -15.95
CA LYS A 186 0.79 8.66 -17.04
C LYS A 186 -0.29 9.67 -16.64
N ASN A 187 -1.16 9.30 -15.72
CA ASN A 187 -2.22 10.17 -15.22
C ASN A 187 -1.73 11.15 -14.13
N ASN A 188 -0.48 11.01 -13.67
CA ASN A 188 0.12 11.90 -12.71
C ASN A 188 0.96 12.99 -13.42
N PRO A 189 0.60 14.28 -13.33
CA PRO A 189 1.28 15.35 -14.07
C PRO A 189 2.74 15.54 -13.65
N SER A 190 3.08 15.16 -12.42
CA SER A 190 4.41 15.31 -11.84
C SER A 190 5.29 14.07 -12.04
N ALA A 191 4.80 13.03 -12.73
CA ALA A 191 5.53 11.79 -12.95
C ALA A 191 6.72 12.01 -13.91
N PRO A 192 7.94 11.61 -13.54
CA PRO A 192 9.10 11.71 -14.41
C PRO A 192 8.97 10.80 -15.65
N ALA A 193 9.34 11.32 -16.82
CA ALA A 193 9.22 10.59 -18.09
C ALA A 193 10.12 9.34 -18.16
N ASP A 194 11.28 9.39 -17.51
CA ASP A 194 12.20 8.26 -17.35
C ASP A 194 11.59 7.15 -16.48
N VAL A 195 10.89 7.50 -15.40
CA VAL A 195 10.16 6.51 -14.59
C VAL A 195 9.01 5.90 -15.40
N ILE A 196 8.25 6.69 -16.16
CA ILE A 196 7.20 6.15 -17.03
C ILE A 196 7.79 5.16 -18.05
N GLN A 197 8.85 5.57 -18.76
CA GLN A 197 9.51 4.74 -19.77
C GLN A 197 10.06 3.45 -19.18
N LEU A 198 10.68 3.51 -17.99
CA LEU A 198 11.18 2.33 -17.29
C LEU A 198 10.07 1.29 -17.11
N TRP A 199 8.92 1.70 -16.58
CA TRP A 199 7.81 0.78 -16.33
C TRP A 199 7.15 0.32 -17.63
N GLU A 200 7.07 1.16 -18.67
CA GLU A 200 6.62 0.74 -20.01
C GLU A 200 7.52 -0.35 -20.62
N ASP A 201 8.84 -0.20 -20.48
CA ASP A 201 9.81 -1.19 -20.97
C ASP A 201 9.62 -2.54 -20.25
N TYR A 202 9.38 -2.53 -18.94
CA TYR A 202 9.07 -3.76 -18.20
C TYR A 202 7.74 -4.39 -18.58
N THR A 203 6.68 -3.58 -18.75
CA THR A 203 5.38 -4.07 -19.27
C THR A 203 5.58 -4.75 -20.62
N PHE A 204 6.39 -4.16 -21.50
CA PHE A 204 6.70 -4.71 -22.81
C PHE A 204 7.52 -6.01 -22.71
N MET A 205 8.55 -6.07 -21.86
CA MET A 205 9.32 -7.29 -21.64
C MET A 205 8.44 -8.43 -21.11
N PHE A 206 7.56 -8.14 -20.15
CA PHE A 206 6.59 -9.10 -19.63
C PHE A 206 5.62 -9.58 -20.72
N SER A 207 5.24 -8.71 -21.66
CA SER A 207 4.44 -9.07 -22.84
C SER A 207 5.10 -10.15 -23.70
N ILE A 208 6.40 -10.00 -23.96
CA ILE A 208 7.16 -10.90 -24.83
C ILE A 208 7.29 -12.28 -24.16
N ASP A 209 7.66 -12.32 -22.88
CA ASP A 209 7.87 -13.57 -22.16
C ASP A 209 6.60 -14.41 -22.01
N ASN A 210 5.44 -13.76 -21.96
CA ASN A 210 4.13 -14.42 -21.85
C ASN A 210 3.44 -14.65 -23.21
N MET A 211 4.04 -14.27 -24.33
CA MET A 211 3.50 -14.65 -25.63
C MET A 211 3.59 -16.18 -25.78
N PRO A 212 2.48 -16.87 -26.12
CA PRO A 212 2.56 -18.26 -26.50
C PRO A 212 3.46 -18.33 -27.74
N TRP A 213 4.64 -18.93 -27.60
CA TRP A 213 5.53 -19.23 -28.71
C TRP A 213 4.76 -20.14 -29.68
N SER A 214 4.07 -19.53 -30.64
CA SER A 214 3.48 -20.26 -31.75
C SER A 214 4.64 -20.90 -32.49
N ALA A 215 4.68 -22.23 -32.51
CA ALA A 215 5.71 -23.03 -33.16
C ALA A 215 5.67 -22.95 -34.70
N GLU A 216 5.21 -21.84 -35.27
CA GLU A 216 5.14 -21.63 -36.71
C GLU A 216 5.96 -20.40 -37.07
N GLY A 217 7.16 -20.67 -37.58
CA GLY A 217 8.16 -19.68 -37.98
C GLY A 217 7.59 -18.59 -38.88
N THR A 218 7.33 -17.43 -38.30
CA THR A 218 7.22 -16.18 -39.04
C THR A 218 8.05 -15.12 -38.33
N SER A 219 9.18 -14.80 -38.95
CA SER A 219 10.08 -13.71 -38.58
C SER A 219 9.34 -12.37 -38.69
N VAL A 220 8.71 -11.91 -37.61
CA VAL A 220 8.27 -10.52 -37.52
C VAL A 220 9.50 -9.67 -37.17
N LYS A 221 10.05 -8.99 -38.18
CA LYS A 221 11.08 -7.97 -37.98
C LYS A 221 10.42 -6.74 -37.36
N HIS A 222 10.49 -6.58 -36.05
CA HIS A 222 10.21 -5.30 -35.42
C HIS A 222 11.47 -4.44 -35.43
N ASN A 223 11.39 -3.35 -36.18
CA ASN A 223 12.37 -2.28 -36.24
C ASN A 223 12.11 -1.37 -35.02
N VAL A 224 12.86 -1.53 -33.95
CA VAL A 224 12.80 -0.64 -32.78
C VAL A 224 14.23 -0.21 -32.42
N PRO A 225 14.50 1.10 -32.24
CA PRO A 225 15.81 1.57 -31.85
C PRO A 225 15.97 1.39 -30.33
N PHE A 226 16.53 0.27 -29.90
CA PHE A 226 16.86 0.03 -28.49
C PHE A 226 18.36 0.28 -28.27
N SER A 227 18.71 1.25 -27.42
CA SER A 227 20.08 1.42 -26.94
C SER A 227 20.30 0.53 -25.73
N LEU A 228 20.89 -0.65 -25.96
CA LEU A 228 21.33 -1.62 -24.93
C LEU A 228 22.31 -1.03 -23.89
N GLU A 229 22.78 0.21 -24.09
CA GLU A 229 23.72 0.89 -23.19
C GLU A 229 23.11 1.32 -21.84
N LEU A 230 21.78 1.44 -21.72
CA LEU A 230 21.15 1.87 -20.46
C LEU A 230 21.02 0.73 -19.43
N LEU A 231 20.76 -0.50 -19.87
CA LEU A 231 20.65 -1.66 -18.97
C LEU A 231 22.00 -2.09 -18.38
N HIS A 232 23.12 -1.78 -19.04
CA HIS A 232 24.44 -2.14 -18.52
C HIS A 232 24.95 -1.19 -17.41
N ASN A 233 24.41 0.04 -17.35
CA ASN A 233 24.84 1.06 -16.37
C ASN A 233 24.05 1.05 -15.05
N HIS A 234 23.04 0.19 -14.91
CA HIS A 234 22.26 0.03 -13.67
C HIS A 234 22.50 -1.33 -12.97
N LEU A 235 23.42 -2.14 -13.48
CA LEU A 235 23.80 -3.44 -12.92
C LEU A 235 25.27 -3.51 -12.46
N VAL A 236 25.92 -2.36 -12.21
CA VAL A 236 27.27 -2.26 -11.62
C VAL A 236 27.28 -1.31 -10.44
#